data_AF-A0A1S1QQE6-F1
#
_entry.id   AF-A0A1S1QQE6-F1
#
_cell.length_a   1.000
_cell.length_b   1.000
_cell.length_c   1.000
_cell.angle_alpha   90.00
_cell.angle_beta   90.00
_cell.angle_gamma   90.00
#
_symmetry.space_group_name_H-M   'P 1'
#
loop_
_entity.id
_entity.type
_entity.pdbx_description
1 polymer ?
#
loop_
_entity_poly.entity_id
_entity_poly.type
_entity_poly.pdbx_seq_one_letter_code
_entity_poly.pdbx_strand_id
1 'polypeptide(L)'
;MTRLLRATSATLAAAVIVSVAAACGGDGPPSLPEAGSFAPGVCQTLAPDLIETLRLAEADADAPAEIKALARDLTPPQEKLYGRIGAAGEYAGDLERVTTAVGFLRLRIDAGTYDPALRTEVTTTARALVDRCT
;
A
#
# COMPACT_ATOMS: atom_id res chain seq x y z
N MET A 1 7.65 -44.02 -50.71
CA MET A 1 8.24 -44.26 -49.38
C MET A 1 9.17 -43.09 -49.05
N THR A 2 8.79 -42.36 -47.99
CA THR A 2 9.62 -41.52 -47.09
C THR A 2 10.65 -40.56 -47.69
N ARG A 3 10.23 -39.28 -47.86
CA ARG A 3 11.11 -38.11 -47.82
C ARG A 3 11.45 -37.79 -46.36
N LEU A 4 12.73 -37.76 -46.01
CA LEU A 4 13.25 -37.38 -44.69
C LEU A 4 14.10 -36.09 -44.81
N LEU A 5 13.49 -35.01 -44.33
CA LEU A 5 14.01 -33.86 -43.55
C LEU A 5 15.51 -33.47 -43.57
N ARG A 6 15.74 -32.17 -43.81
CA ARG A 6 16.60 -31.23 -43.04
C ARG A 6 16.44 -29.82 -43.67
N ALA A 7 15.63 -28.89 -43.14
CA ALA A 7 15.78 -28.07 -41.93
C ALA A 7 16.96 -27.06 -41.99
N THR A 8 16.63 -25.77 -42.11
CA THR A 8 17.36 -24.58 -41.59
C THR A 8 16.51 -23.34 -41.94
N SER A 9 15.62 -22.90 -41.04
CA SER A 9 15.86 -21.88 -40.01
C SER A 9 16.22 -20.51 -40.59
N ALA A 10 15.20 -19.70 -40.88
CA ALA A 10 15.35 -18.25 -41.04
C ALA A 10 14.37 -17.55 -40.10
N THR A 11 14.83 -17.31 -38.88
CA THR A 11 14.12 -16.57 -37.83
C THR A 11 14.11 -15.09 -38.21
N LEU A 12 13.01 -14.60 -38.78
CA LEU A 12 12.79 -13.16 -38.92
C LEU A 12 12.31 -12.61 -37.57
N ALA A 13 13.25 -12.07 -36.81
CA ALA A 13 12.99 -11.31 -35.60
C ALA A 13 12.32 -9.98 -35.97
N ALA A 14 11.00 -9.91 -35.81
CA ALA A 14 10.27 -8.64 -35.83
C ALA A 14 10.47 -7.96 -34.48
N ALA A 15 11.32 -6.94 -34.44
CA ALA A 15 11.50 -6.07 -33.29
C ALA A 15 10.22 -5.25 -33.06
N VAL A 16 9.42 -5.64 -32.08
CA VAL A 16 8.32 -4.82 -31.57
C VAL A 16 8.93 -3.80 -30.61
N ILE A 17 9.24 -2.61 -31.11
CA ILE A 17 9.55 -1.46 -30.25
C ILE A 17 8.22 -0.96 -29.70
N VAL A 18 7.79 -1.51 -28.56
CA VAL A 18 6.72 -0.89 -27.77
C VAL A 18 7.35 0.32 -27.08
N SER A 19 7.20 1.49 -27.71
CA SER A 19 7.41 2.76 -27.05
C SER A 19 6.33 2.93 -25.98
N VAL A 20 6.55 2.36 -24.79
CA VAL A 20 5.78 2.74 -23.61
C VAL A 20 6.18 4.17 -23.30
N ALA A 21 5.40 5.12 -23.80
CA ALA A 21 5.44 6.48 -23.29
C ALA A 21 5.12 6.38 -21.80
N ALA A 22 6.15 6.45 -20.97
CA ALA A 22 6.02 6.69 -19.56
C ALA A 22 5.31 8.04 -19.41
N ALA A 23 4.00 7.99 -19.20
CA ALA A 23 3.23 9.13 -18.78
C ALA A 23 3.68 9.46 -17.35
N CYS A 24 4.75 10.25 -17.24
CA CYS A 24 5.10 10.96 -16.02
C CYS A 24 4.10 12.12 -15.85
N GLY A 25 2.83 11.78 -15.68
CA GLY A 25 1.82 12.69 -15.16
C GLY A 25 2.05 12.76 -13.66
N GLY A 26 2.75 13.80 -13.22
CA GLY A 26 2.94 14.11 -11.81
C GLY A 26 1.63 14.60 -11.22
N ASP A 27 0.75 13.66 -10.87
CA ASP A 27 -0.20 13.89 -9.80
C ASP A 27 0.59 13.64 -8.50
N GLY A 28 0.68 14.67 -7.65
CA GLY A 28 1.25 14.52 -6.32
C GLY A 28 0.58 13.39 -5.54
N PRO A 29 1.11 13.00 -4.37
CA PRO A 29 0.44 12.03 -3.52
C PRO A 29 -1.04 12.46 -3.36
N PRO A 30 -2.01 11.56 -3.58
CA PRO A 30 -3.39 11.97 -3.64
C PRO A 30 -3.80 12.58 -2.29
N SER A 31 -4.73 13.54 -2.30
CA SER A 31 -5.17 14.19 -1.05
C SER A 31 -5.68 13.18 -0.03
N LEU A 32 -5.45 13.46 1.26
CA LEU A 32 -6.05 12.69 2.35
C LEU A 32 -7.59 12.78 2.27
N PRO A 33 -8.31 11.69 2.58
CA PRO A 33 -9.77 11.69 2.56
C PRO A 33 -10.31 12.56 3.71
N GLU A 34 -11.39 13.29 3.44
CA GLU A 34 -12.09 14.03 4.49
C GLU A 34 -12.87 13.07 5.39
N ALA A 35 -12.85 13.28 6.71
CA ALA A 35 -13.58 12.40 7.63
C ALA A 35 -15.10 12.31 7.33
N GLY A 36 -15.69 13.36 6.76
CA GLY A 36 -17.09 13.39 6.35
C GLY A 36 -17.43 12.58 5.10
N SER A 37 -16.41 12.12 4.35
CA SER A 37 -16.61 11.29 3.15
C SER A 37 -16.87 9.81 3.49
N PHE A 38 -16.59 9.38 4.72
CA PHE A 38 -16.75 7.99 5.13
C PHE A 38 -18.23 7.64 5.35
N ALA A 39 -18.64 6.46 4.86
CA ALA A 39 -19.96 5.92 5.07
C ALA A 39 -20.31 5.80 6.57
N PRO A 40 -21.57 6.08 6.96
CA PRO A 40 -21.98 6.02 8.36
C PRO A 40 -21.82 4.61 8.95
N GLY A 41 -21.55 4.52 10.26
CA GLY A 41 -21.36 3.26 10.97
C GLY A 41 -19.89 2.89 11.16
N VAL A 42 -19.50 1.69 10.72
CA VAL A 42 -18.13 1.16 10.91
C VAL A 42 -17.09 2.04 10.23
N CYS A 43 -17.31 2.44 8.98
CA CYS A 43 -16.37 3.27 8.23
C CYS A 43 -16.14 4.63 8.89
N GLN A 44 -17.20 5.34 9.26
CA GLN A 44 -17.10 6.60 10.02
C GLN A 44 -16.38 6.41 11.37
N THR A 45 -16.58 5.27 12.02
CA THR A 45 -15.85 4.92 13.24
C THR A 45 -14.36 4.81 12.93
N LEU A 46 -13.96 4.02 11.94
CA LEU A 46 -12.56 3.79 11.54
C LEU A 46 -11.85 5.02 10.97
N ALA A 47 -12.58 5.97 10.41
CA ALA A 47 -12.07 7.10 9.65
C ALA A 47 -10.90 7.86 10.31
N PRO A 48 -10.96 8.29 11.59
CA PRO A 48 -9.88 9.08 12.18
C PRO A 48 -8.54 8.36 12.20
N ASP A 49 -8.56 7.05 12.51
CA ASP A 49 -7.33 6.26 12.64
C ASP A 49 -6.80 5.81 11.26
N LEU A 50 -7.66 5.65 10.25
CA LEU A 50 -7.25 5.43 8.86
C LEU A 50 -6.63 6.69 8.23
N ILE A 51 -7.25 7.86 8.44
CA ILE A 51 -6.71 9.15 8.00
C ILE A 51 -5.35 9.39 8.61
N GLU A 52 -5.21 9.16 9.92
CA GLU A 52 -3.94 9.35 10.62
C GLU A 52 -2.87 8.37 10.13
N THR A 53 -3.24 7.10 9.89
CA THR A 53 -2.33 6.10 9.30
C THR A 53 -1.82 6.56 7.93
N LEU A 54 -2.70 7.06 7.06
CA LEU A 54 -2.31 7.59 5.75
C LEU A 54 -1.42 8.83 5.88
N ARG A 55 -1.80 9.79 6.72
CA ARG A 55 -1.02 11.02 6.96
C ARG A 55 0.41 10.70 7.40
N LEU A 56 0.59 9.70 8.27
CA LEU A 56 1.91 9.27 8.74
C LEU A 56 2.68 8.52 7.65
N ALA A 57 2.05 7.58 6.95
CA ALA A 57 2.70 6.77 5.93
C ALA A 57 3.09 7.58 4.67
N GLU A 58 2.36 8.66 4.37
CA GLU A 58 2.63 9.55 3.24
C GLU A 58 3.56 10.72 3.59
N ALA A 59 3.90 10.90 4.88
CA ALA A 59 4.87 11.90 5.28
C ALA A 59 6.26 11.56 4.72
N ASP A 60 6.95 12.58 4.21
CA ASP A 60 8.35 12.47 3.85
C ASP A 60 9.18 12.15 5.11
N ALA A 61 9.66 10.92 5.18
CA ALA A 61 10.54 10.43 6.23
C ALA A 61 11.73 9.75 5.55
N ASP A 62 12.81 10.50 5.41
CA ASP A 62 13.99 10.09 4.65
C ASP A 62 15.23 10.01 5.55
N ALA A 63 15.23 10.72 6.67
CA ALA A 63 16.28 10.59 7.67
C ALA A 63 16.04 9.39 8.60
N PRO A 64 17.08 8.68 9.07
CA PRO A 64 16.91 7.56 10.00
C PRO A 64 16.15 7.90 11.29
N ALA A 65 16.27 9.13 11.78
CA ALA A 65 15.54 9.59 12.97
C ALA A 65 14.03 9.75 12.69
N GLU A 66 13.67 10.23 11.50
CA GLU A 66 12.28 10.36 11.05
C GLU A 66 11.65 9.00 10.81
N ILE A 67 12.39 8.06 10.23
CA ILE A 67 11.94 6.66 10.05
C ILE A 67 11.65 6.01 11.41
N LYS A 68 12.51 6.23 12.41
CA LYS A 68 12.23 5.74 13.78
C LYS A 68 11.02 6.44 14.42
N ALA A 69 10.86 7.73 14.17
CA ALA A 69 9.68 8.47 14.63
C ALA A 69 8.41 7.91 14.01
N LEU A 70 8.41 7.58 12.72
CA LEU A 70 7.29 6.97 12.00
C LEU A 70 6.81 5.68 12.69
N ALA A 71 7.72 4.78 13.08
CA ALA A 71 7.35 3.54 13.76
C ALA A 71 6.65 3.78 15.11
N ARG A 72 7.14 4.75 15.88
CA ARG A 72 6.51 5.16 17.15
C ARG A 72 5.14 5.78 16.89
N ASP A 73 5.04 6.70 15.93
CA ASP A 73 3.85 7.49 15.69
C ASP A 73 2.73 6.68 15.01
N LEU A 74 3.06 5.59 14.30
CA LEU A 74 2.10 4.62 13.79
C LEU A 74 1.52 3.69 14.87
N THR A 75 2.11 3.63 16.07
CA THR A 75 1.65 2.72 17.13
C THR A 75 0.22 3.02 17.57
N PRO A 76 -0.13 4.26 17.96
CA PRO A 76 -1.48 4.57 18.44
C PRO A 76 -2.61 4.30 17.42
N PRO A 77 -2.53 4.73 16.14
CA PRO A 77 -3.59 4.42 15.18
C PRO A 77 -3.68 2.92 14.89
N GLN A 78 -2.56 2.19 14.82
CA GLN A 78 -2.59 0.74 14.64
C GLN A 78 -3.31 0.02 15.79
N GLU A 79 -3.02 0.35 17.04
CA GLU A 79 -3.65 -0.28 18.21
C GLU A 79 -5.16 -0.05 18.23
N LYS A 80 -5.61 1.16 17.89
CA LYS A 80 -7.03 1.48 17.79
C LYS A 80 -7.71 0.75 16.64
N LEU A 81 -7.08 0.67 15.47
CA LEU A 81 -7.60 -0.11 14.34
C LEU A 81 -7.67 -1.61 14.70
N TYR A 82 -6.62 -2.16 15.30
CA TYR A 82 -6.56 -3.55 15.74
C TYR A 82 -7.68 -3.89 16.74
N GLY A 83 -7.89 -3.03 17.74
CA GLY A 83 -8.95 -3.18 18.74
C GLY A 83 -10.37 -3.18 18.16
N ARG A 84 -10.56 -2.78 16.90
CA ARG A 84 -11.86 -2.70 16.22
C ARG A 84 -12.12 -3.85 15.25
N ILE A 85 -11.14 -4.71 14.97
CA ILE A 85 -11.28 -5.84 14.03
C ILE A 85 -12.51 -6.69 14.33
N GLY A 86 -12.72 -7.06 15.60
CA GLY A 86 -13.87 -7.88 16.00
C GLY A 86 -15.25 -7.24 15.78
N ALA A 87 -15.31 -5.91 15.67
CA ALA A 87 -16.55 -5.16 15.43
C ALA A 87 -16.65 -4.63 13.98
N ALA A 88 -15.65 -4.90 13.13
CA ALA A 88 -15.57 -4.33 11.78
C ALA A 88 -16.45 -5.05 10.75
N GLY A 89 -17.04 -6.21 11.09
CA GLY A 89 -17.94 -6.94 10.20
C GLY A 89 -17.27 -7.32 8.88
N GLU A 90 -17.85 -6.89 7.77
CA GLU A 90 -17.31 -7.14 6.43
C GLU A 90 -15.94 -6.50 6.14
N TYR A 91 -15.53 -5.51 6.96
CA TYR A 91 -14.24 -4.81 6.84
C TYR A 91 -13.13 -5.45 7.69
N ALA A 92 -13.42 -6.49 8.47
CA ALA A 92 -12.45 -7.10 9.39
C ALA A 92 -11.17 -7.55 8.67
N GLY A 93 -11.31 -8.21 7.51
CA GLY A 93 -10.16 -8.66 6.72
C GLY A 93 -9.32 -7.51 6.15
N ASP A 94 -9.94 -6.38 5.78
CA ASP A 94 -9.18 -5.21 5.33
C ASP A 94 -8.43 -4.55 6.49
N LEU A 95 -9.08 -4.47 7.65
CA LEU A 95 -8.51 -3.89 8.85
C LEU A 95 -7.34 -4.74 9.40
N GLU A 96 -7.44 -6.07 9.31
CA GLU A 96 -6.34 -7.00 9.57
C GLU A 96 -5.16 -6.77 8.62
N ARG A 97 -5.42 -6.57 7.33
CA ARG A 97 -4.36 -6.25 6.35
C ARG A 97 -3.65 -4.95 6.67
N VAL A 98 -4.40 -3.87 6.94
CA VAL A 98 -3.82 -2.56 7.30
C VAL A 98 -2.97 -2.69 8.56
N THR A 99 -3.52 -3.28 9.62
CA THR A 99 -2.81 -3.40 10.91
C THR A 99 -1.60 -4.33 10.82
N THR A 100 -1.63 -5.35 9.95
CA THR A 100 -0.50 -6.23 9.69
C THR A 100 0.61 -5.53 8.92
N ALA A 101 0.27 -4.80 7.85
CA ALA A 101 1.24 -4.00 7.10
C ALA A 101 1.96 -2.99 8.00
N VAL A 102 1.21 -2.29 8.86
CA VAL A 102 1.79 -1.35 9.84
C VAL A 102 2.67 -2.07 10.84
N GLY A 103 2.24 -3.22 11.37
CA GLY A 103 3.02 -4.01 12.32
C GLY A 103 4.34 -4.49 11.72
N PHE A 104 4.31 -4.94 10.46
CA PHE A 104 5.50 -5.41 9.77
C PHE A 104 6.48 -4.27 9.47
N LEU A 105 5.99 -3.12 9.00
CA LEU A 105 6.79 -1.90 8.85
C LEU A 105 7.51 -1.53 10.15
N ARG A 106 6.76 -1.43 11.27
CA ARG A 106 7.31 -1.07 12.58
C ARG A 106 8.40 -2.04 13.03
N LEU A 107 8.14 -3.35 12.93
CA LEU A 107 9.10 -4.38 13.29
C LEU A 107 10.40 -4.28 12.49
N ARG A 108 10.32 -3.95 11.19
CA ARG A 108 11.49 -3.83 10.32
C ARG A 108 12.29 -2.57 10.61
N ILE A 109 11.62 -1.47 10.96
CA ILE A 109 12.26 -0.23 11.45
C ILE A 109 13.01 -0.50 12.76
N ASP A 110 12.35 -1.12 13.73
CA ASP A 110 12.94 -1.43 15.05
C ASP A 110 14.14 -2.37 14.93
N ALA A 111 14.08 -3.32 13.99
CA ALA A 111 15.19 -4.22 13.67
C ALA A 111 16.33 -3.55 12.86
N GLY A 112 16.20 -2.28 12.46
CA GLY A 112 17.19 -1.59 11.63
C GLY A 112 17.27 -2.11 10.19
N THR A 113 16.21 -2.75 9.71
CA THR A 113 16.12 -3.38 8.37
C THR A 113 14.97 -2.80 7.55
N TYR A 114 14.73 -1.50 7.73
CA TYR A 114 13.70 -0.77 7.02
C TYR A 114 13.85 -0.90 5.49
N ASP A 115 12.73 -1.14 4.83
CA ASP A 115 12.59 -1.15 3.39
C ASP A 115 11.46 -0.18 3.01
N PRO A 116 11.71 0.85 2.17
CA PRO A 116 10.69 1.78 1.71
C PRO A 116 9.45 1.14 1.11
N ALA A 117 9.57 -0.06 0.52
CA ALA A 117 8.42 -0.80 -0.02
C ALA A 117 7.36 -1.11 1.04
N LEU A 118 7.75 -1.22 2.32
CA LEU A 118 6.82 -1.46 3.43
C LEU A 118 5.98 -0.22 3.75
N ARG A 119 6.55 0.98 3.59
CA ARG A 119 5.78 2.23 3.70
C ARG A 119 4.76 2.31 2.57
N THR A 120 5.17 1.96 1.35
CA THR A 120 4.24 1.84 0.21
C THR A 120 3.13 0.84 0.49
N GLU A 121 3.43 -0.33 1.04
CA GLU A 121 2.42 -1.35 1.38
C GLU A 121 1.38 -0.84 2.40
N VAL A 122 1.83 -0.13 3.44
CA VAL A 122 0.93 0.53 4.39
C VAL A 122 0.02 1.51 3.68
N THR A 123 0.58 2.41 2.86
CA THR A 123 -0.19 3.41 2.11
C THR A 123 -1.20 2.75 1.18
N THR A 124 -0.80 1.77 0.37
CA THR A 124 -1.70 1.11 -0.60
C THR A 124 -2.81 0.35 0.09
N THR A 125 -2.51 -0.35 1.19
CA THR A 125 -3.50 -1.14 1.91
C THR A 125 -4.50 -0.25 2.65
N ALA A 126 -4.02 0.83 3.27
CA ALA A 126 -4.89 1.81 3.91
C ALA A 126 -5.79 2.52 2.90
N ARG A 127 -5.26 2.93 1.73
CA ARG A 127 -6.07 3.52 0.66
C ARG A 127 -7.14 2.58 0.14
N ALA A 128 -6.82 1.32 -0.09
CA ALA A 128 -7.80 0.35 -0.54
C ALA A 128 -8.99 0.19 0.42
N LEU A 129 -8.75 0.30 1.74
CA LEU A 129 -9.83 0.29 2.72
C LEU A 129 -10.60 1.62 2.72
N VAL A 130 -9.91 2.76 2.63
CA VAL A 130 -10.57 4.08 2.49
C VAL A 130 -11.49 4.09 1.27
N ASP A 131 -11.02 3.65 0.11
CA ASP A 131 -11.80 3.64 -1.14
C ASP A 131 -13.05 2.77 -1.05
N ARG A 132 -13.04 1.73 -0.19
CA ARG A 132 -14.23 0.93 0.11
C ARG A 132 -15.16 1.57 1.13
N CYS A 133 -14.64 2.47 1.94
CA CYS A 133 -15.33 3.10 3.04
C CYS A 133 -15.91 4.49 2.73
N THR A 134 -15.59 5.05 1.55
CA THR A 134 -16.08 6.34 1.03
C THR A 134 -16.91 6.11 -0.22
#